data_AF-A0A9P8ZJ95-F1
#
_entry.id   AF-A0A9P8ZJ95-F1
#
_cell.length_a   1.000
_cell.length_b   1.000
_cell.length_c   1.000
_cell.angle_alpha   90.00
_cell.angle_beta   90.00
_cell.angle_gamma   90.00
#
_symmetry.space_group_name_H-M   'P 1'
#
loop_
_entity.id
_entity.type
_entity.pdbx_description
1 polymer ?
#
loop_
_entity_poly.entity_id
_entity_poly.type
_entity_poly.pdbx_seq_one_letter_code
_entity_poly.pdbx_strand_id
1 'polypeptide(L)'
;MFFAAATVAAVLATAVSAQFPQTGSASVTPHDSYSSSIGALGCKLDTNRIAYWPAWPSCNPACIKLTHPESGRSRTVLHVDTSGGAYDISYQTWNWLTFGEDATANPQQGGGVNMNYELVGMDQCADILAPGNGRLALSAANSMGYFAGCKSDGGSWAANNMDLYNILNPVCTWGFDEVCSIDLSTGQNQATCPHILGLTSPLDLPVWNVQYGTGQLVRAL
;
A
#
# COMPACT_ATOMS: atom_id res chain seq x y z
N MET A 1 32.10 -47.33 -25.98
CA MET A 1 30.90 -46.84 -25.26
C MET A 1 31.21 -45.46 -24.75
N PHE A 2 30.68 -44.42 -25.39
CA PHE A 2 30.81 -43.02 -24.93
C PHE A 2 29.44 -42.57 -24.42
N PHE A 3 29.34 -42.26 -23.13
CA PHE A 3 28.16 -41.63 -22.54
C PHE A 3 28.32 -40.10 -22.65
N ALA A 4 27.44 -39.46 -23.41
CA ALA A 4 27.32 -38.00 -23.43
C ALA A 4 26.40 -37.58 -22.28
N ALA A 5 26.93 -36.84 -21.31
CA ALA A 5 26.15 -36.21 -20.26
C ALA A 5 25.53 -34.91 -20.81
N ALA A 6 24.20 -34.86 -20.89
CA ALA A 6 23.47 -33.65 -21.23
C ALA A 6 23.29 -32.80 -19.95
N THR A 7 23.97 -31.67 -19.88
CA THR A 7 23.76 -30.64 -18.86
C THR A 7 22.50 -29.85 -19.18
N VAL A 8 21.46 -30.03 -18.38
CA VAL A 8 20.25 -29.19 -18.42
C VAL A 8 20.54 -27.92 -17.64
N ALA A 9 20.71 -26.80 -18.33
CA ALA A 9 20.75 -25.48 -17.70
C ALA A 9 19.32 -25.05 -17.34
N ALA A 10 19.00 -25.05 -16.05
CA ALA A 10 17.74 -24.50 -15.55
C ALA A 10 17.81 -22.96 -15.63
N VAL A 11 16.99 -22.36 -16.49
CA VAL A 11 16.80 -20.91 -16.55
C VAL A 11 15.87 -20.53 -15.40
N LEU A 12 16.42 -19.90 -14.35
CA LEU A 12 15.62 -19.25 -13.30
C LEU A 12 14.94 -18.02 -13.92
N ALA A 13 13.66 -18.13 -14.25
CA ALA A 13 12.84 -16.98 -14.56
C ALA A 13 12.66 -16.17 -13.26
N THR A 14 13.41 -15.09 -13.11
CA THR A 14 13.11 -14.08 -12.10
C THR A 14 11.76 -13.47 -12.45
N ALA A 15 10.79 -13.60 -11.54
CA ALA A 15 9.53 -12.89 -11.65
C ALA A 15 9.84 -11.39 -11.52
N VAL A 16 10.05 -10.71 -12.66
CA VAL A 16 10.08 -9.26 -12.71
C VAL A 16 8.66 -8.83 -12.39
N SER A 17 8.44 -8.37 -11.16
CA SER A 17 7.22 -7.66 -10.78
C SER A 17 6.98 -6.58 -11.84
N ALA A 18 5.80 -6.60 -12.47
CA ALA A 18 5.42 -5.61 -13.47
C ALA A 18 5.42 -4.22 -12.81
N GLN A 19 6.55 -3.53 -12.85
CA GLN A 19 6.68 -2.17 -12.35
C GLN A 19 6.29 -1.21 -13.47
N PHE A 20 5.45 -0.24 -13.14
CA PHE A 20 5.21 0.90 -14.02
C PHE A 20 6.55 1.61 -14.30
N PRO A 21 6.68 2.28 -15.46
CA PRO A 21 7.80 3.18 -15.72
C PRO A 21 8.00 4.15 -14.55
N GLN A 22 9.23 4.58 -14.27
CA GLN A 22 9.51 5.50 -13.17
C GLN A 22 8.73 6.82 -13.29
N THR A 23 8.38 7.24 -14.50
CA THR A 23 7.53 8.41 -14.75
C THR A 23 6.53 8.10 -15.85
N GLY A 24 5.41 8.82 -15.86
CA GLY A 24 4.41 8.69 -16.93
C GLY A 24 3.20 9.59 -16.70
N SER A 25 2.12 9.27 -17.40
CA SER A 25 0.82 9.91 -17.20
C SER A 25 -0.26 8.84 -17.11
N ALA A 26 -1.28 9.09 -16.29
CA ALA A 26 -2.41 8.19 -16.10
C ALA A 26 -3.71 8.98 -15.94
N SER A 27 -4.83 8.36 -16.33
CA SER A 27 -6.16 8.85 -16.01
C SER A 27 -6.50 8.43 -14.59
N VAL A 28 -6.40 9.37 -13.64
CA VAL A 28 -6.49 9.11 -12.21
C VAL A 28 -7.91 9.36 -11.70
N THR A 29 -8.46 8.39 -10.98
CA THR A 29 -9.85 8.36 -10.48
C THR A 29 -9.92 8.41 -8.95
N PRO A 30 -11.03 8.93 -8.37
CA PRO A 30 -11.22 8.92 -6.93
C PRO A 30 -11.66 7.55 -6.41
N HIS A 31 -11.08 7.12 -5.28
CA HIS A 31 -11.46 5.93 -4.51
C HIS A 31 -11.83 6.36 -3.09
N ASP A 32 -13.06 6.10 -2.66
CA ASP A 32 -13.56 6.58 -1.37
C ASP A 32 -13.32 5.62 -0.20
N SER A 33 -12.99 4.36 -0.49
CA SER A 33 -12.90 3.30 0.51
C SER A 33 -11.46 2.82 0.71
N TYR A 34 -10.97 2.76 1.94
CA TYR A 34 -9.64 2.22 2.21
C TYR A 34 -9.60 0.70 2.07
N SER A 35 -8.55 0.21 1.39
CA SER A 35 -8.21 -1.20 1.25
C SER A 35 -6.70 -1.36 1.00
N SER A 36 -6.20 -2.59 1.16
CA SER A 36 -4.80 -2.92 0.89
C SER A 36 -4.62 -4.39 0.55
N SER A 37 -4.09 -4.67 -0.66
CA SER A 37 -3.72 -6.01 -1.12
C SER A 37 -2.46 -6.56 -0.46
N ILE A 38 -1.61 -5.70 0.11
CA ILE A 38 -0.41 -6.13 0.88
C ILE A 38 -0.67 -6.20 2.39
N GLY A 39 -1.90 -5.96 2.82
CA GLY A 39 -2.28 -5.98 4.22
C GLY A 39 -1.74 -4.80 5.03
N ALA A 40 -1.49 -3.66 4.41
CA ALA A 40 -1.14 -2.44 5.11
C ALA A 40 -2.31 -1.97 6.00
N LEU A 41 -1.99 -1.47 7.20
CA LEU A 41 -2.98 -1.14 8.22
C LEU A 41 -3.34 0.34 8.16
N GLY A 42 -4.58 0.63 7.77
CA GLY A 42 -5.08 2.00 7.60
C GLY A 42 -5.07 2.80 8.89
N CYS A 43 -5.21 2.16 10.05
CA CYS A 43 -5.12 2.83 11.35
C CYS A 43 -3.69 3.26 11.73
N LYS A 44 -2.69 2.93 10.90
CA LYS A 44 -1.28 3.31 11.07
C LYS A 44 -0.77 4.14 9.90
N LEU A 45 -1.68 4.61 9.02
CA LEU A 45 -1.38 5.36 7.80
C LEU A 45 -2.31 6.57 7.65
N ASP A 46 -1.89 7.54 6.86
CA ASP A 46 -2.84 8.54 6.33
C ASP A 46 -3.60 7.93 5.14
N THR A 47 -4.82 7.45 5.39
CA THR A 47 -5.68 6.83 4.35
C THR A 47 -6.18 7.82 3.30
N ASN A 48 -5.99 9.13 3.51
CA ASN A 48 -6.28 10.17 2.53
C ASN A 48 -5.15 10.37 1.51
N ARG A 49 -4.09 9.55 1.55
CA ARG A 49 -2.90 9.67 0.71
C ARG A 49 -2.51 8.32 0.10
N ILE A 50 -3.49 7.52 -0.31
CA ILE A 50 -3.30 6.15 -0.77
C ILE A 50 -3.54 6.02 -2.27
N ALA A 51 -2.75 5.18 -2.94
CA ALA A 51 -2.92 4.76 -4.31
C ALA A 51 -3.37 3.30 -4.41
N TYR A 52 -4.35 3.06 -5.28
CA TYR A 52 -4.91 1.77 -5.68
C TYR A 52 -4.67 1.63 -7.18
N TRP A 53 -3.53 1.05 -7.56
CA TRP A 53 -3.03 1.13 -8.95
C TRP A 53 -3.05 -0.23 -9.64
N PRO A 54 -2.87 -0.32 -10.97
CA PRO A 54 -3.07 -1.60 -11.65
C PRO A 54 -2.01 -2.65 -11.33
N ALA A 55 -0.80 -2.24 -10.94
CA ALA A 55 0.30 -3.15 -10.64
C ALA A 55 0.29 -3.54 -9.18
N TRP A 56 0.91 -4.68 -8.89
CA TRP A 56 1.16 -5.09 -7.50
C TRP A 56 2.08 -4.07 -6.78
N PRO A 57 1.81 -3.71 -5.51
CA PRO A 57 2.69 -2.83 -4.75
C PRO A 57 4.12 -3.39 -4.68
N SER A 58 5.10 -2.52 -4.95
CA SER A 58 6.52 -2.91 -4.98
C SER A 58 7.14 -2.88 -3.59
N CYS A 59 8.31 -3.53 -3.43
CA CYS A 59 9.14 -3.39 -2.24
C CYS A 59 9.96 -2.08 -2.24
N ASN A 60 10.19 -1.50 -3.42
CA ASN A 60 10.89 -0.23 -3.64
C ASN A 60 10.71 0.31 -5.08
N PRO A 61 10.28 1.56 -5.31
CA PRO A 61 9.54 2.45 -4.40
C PRO A 61 8.02 2.20 -4.45
N ALA A 62 7.33 2.50 -3.35
CA ALA A 62 5.86 2.54 -3.29
C ALA A 62 5.30 3.96 -3.23
N CYS A 63 6.16 4.97 -3.06
CA CYS A 63 5.77 6.38 -3.01
C CYS A 63 5.66 6.96 -4.43
N ILE A 64 4.53 7.59 -4.72
CA ILE A 64 4.21 8.12 -6.04
C ILE A 64 3.88 9.60 -5.90
N LYS A 65 4.61 10.46 -6.59
CA LYS A 65 4.25 11.87 -6.72
C LYS A 65 3.31 12.04 -7.91
N LEU A 66 2.13 12.58 -7.66
CA LEU A 66 1.17 12.98 -8.68
C LEU A 66 1.23 14.48 -8.90
N THR A 67 1.14 14.91 -10.15
CA THR A 67 1.08 16.32 -10.54
C THR A 67 -0.02 16.55 -11.58
N HIS A 68 -0.95 17.45 -11.27
CA HIS A 68 -1.95 17.89 -12.21
C HIS A 68 -1.30 18.80 -13.26
N PRO A 69 -1.36 18.48 -14.57
CA PRO A 69 -0.58 19.18 -15.59
C PRO A 69 -0.95 20.66 -15.75
N GLU A 70 -2.24 20.99 -15.63
CA GLU A 70 -2.70 22.38 -15.84
C GLU A 70 -2.49 23.28 -14.62
N SER A 71 -2.88 22.83 -13.42
CA SER A 71 -2.75 23.62 -12.19
C SER A 71 -1.37 23.57 -11.54
N GLY A 72 -0.54 22.59 -11.89
CA GLY A 72 0.78 22.35 -11.28
C GLY A 72 0.72 21.82 -9.83
N ARG A 73 -0.47 21.62 -9.26
CA ARG A 73 -0.62 21.03 -7.92
C ARG A 73 -0.04 19.63 -7.91
N SER A 74 0.74 19.34 -6.87
CA SER A 74 1.34 18.02 -6.69
C SER A 74 1.22 17.52 -5.26
N ARG A 75 1.13 16.20 -5.11
CA ARG A 75 1.00 15.52 -3.81
C ARG A 75 1.51 14.09 -3.95
N THR A 76 2.16 13.57 -2.90
CA THR A 76 2.61 12.17 -2.87
C THR A 76 1.50 11.26 -2.34
N VAL A 77 1.44 10.04 -2.84
CA VAL A 77 0.54 8.97 -2.39
C VAL A 77 1.31 7.67 -2.23
N LEU A 78 0.89 6.83 -1.31
CA LEU A 78 1.49 5.53 -1.04
C LEU A 78 0.70 4.42 -1.72
N HIS A 79 1.36 3.63 -2.56
CA HIS A 79 0.75 2.49 -3.25
C HIS A 79 0.76 1.25 -2.35
N VAL A 80 -0.41 0.87 -1.84
CA VAL A 80 -0.58 -0.30 -0.96
C VAL A 80 -1.67 -1.24 -1.45
N ASP A 81 -2.32 -0.94 -2.58
CA ASP A 81 -3.39 -1.75 -3.10
C ASP A 81 -3.42 -1.81 -4.63
N THR A 82 -4.11 -2.83 -5.16
CA THR A 82 -4.36 -2.96 -6.59
C THR A 82 -5.81 -2.68 -6.95
N SER A 83 -6.05 -2.22 -8.17
CA SER A 83 -7.39 -1.76 -8.63
C SER A 83 -7.83 -2.37 -9.96
N GLY A 84 -7.42 -3.60 -10.26
CA GLY A 84 -7.94 -4.37 -11.41
C GLY A 84 -7.79 -3.70 -12.78
N GLY A 85 -6.92 -2.70 -12.94
CA GLY A 85 -6.70 -1.96 -14.19
C GLY A 85 -6.78 -0.43 -14.08
N ALA A 86 -7.35 0.11 -13.00
CA ALA A 86 -7.55 1.54 -12.81
C ALA A 86 -6.36 2.24 -12.12
N TYR A 87 -6.26 3.56 -12.21
CA TYR A 87 -5.26 4.32 -11.46
C TYR A 87 -5.99 5.15 -10.40
N ASP A 88 -6.47 4.50 -9.35
CA ASP A 88 -7.23 5.20 -8.33
C ASP A 88 -6.33 5.73 -7.22
N ILE A 89 -6.81 6.78 -6.57
CA ILE A 89 -6.24 7.33 -5.36
C ILE A 89 -7.37 7.69 -4.39
N SER A 90 -7.04 7.81 -3.11
CA SER A 90 -7.97 8.31 -2.09
C SER A 90 -8.72 9.57 -2.55
N TYR A 91 -10.04 9.59 -2.38
CA TYR A 91 -10.92 10.65 -2.85
C TYR A 91 -10.49 12.05 -2.37
N GLN A 92 -10.04 12.17 -1.12
CA GLN A 92 -9.49 13.41 -0.58
C GLN A 92 -8.35 13.99 -1.45
N THR A 93 -7.37 13.16 -1.80
CA THR A 93 -6.22 13.60 -2.62
C THR A 93 -6.63 13.86 -4.07
N TRP A 94 -7.53 13.06 -4.65
CA TRP A 94 -8.05 13.34 -5.99
C TRP A 94 -8.76 14.70 -6.06
N ASN A 95 -9.61 15.00 -5.07
CA ASN A 95 -10.35 16.25 -5.00
C ASN A 95 -9.40 17.45 -4.87
N TRP A 96 -8.41 17.35 -3.99
CA TRP A 96 -7.42 18.41 -3.80
C TRP A 96 -6.55 18.63 -5.05
N LEU A 97 -6.07 17.57 -5.70
CA LEU A 97 -5.26 17.68 -6.92
C LEU A 97 -6.07 18.33 -8.06
N THR A 98 -7.34 17.97 -8.19
CA THR A 98 -8.22 18.40 -9.30
C THR A 98 -8.86 19.77 -9.07
N PHE A 99 -9.26 20.09 -7.85
CA PHE A 99 -10.03 21.31 -7.54
C PHE A 99 -9.34 22.25 -6.56
N GLY A 100 -8.34 21.78 -5.81
CA GLY A 100 -7.54 22.60 -4.88
C GLY A 100 -8.09 22.67 -3.48
N GLU A 101 -9.20 21.98 -3.24
CA GLU A 101 -9.84 21.87 -1.94
C GLU A 101 -9.98 20.40 -1.57
N ASP A 102 -9.90 20.15 -0.27
CA ASP A 102 -10.08 18.84 0.31
C ASP A 102 -11.56 18.39 0.16
N ALA A 103 -11.80 17.09 -0.07
CA ALA A 103 -13.15 16.57 -0.29
C ALA A 103 -14.05 16.73 0.94
N THR A 104 -13.48 16.73 2.14
CA THR A 104 -14.20 17.04 3.39
C THR A 104 -14.66 18.50 3.50
N ALA A 105 -14.05 19.41 2.75
CA ALA A 105 -14.39 20.84 2.74
C ALA A 105 -15.32 21.22 1.58
N ASN A 106 -15.01 20.75 0.38
CA ASN A 106 -15.80 21.01 -0.83
C ASN A 106 -15.79 19.77 -1.74
N PRO A 107 -16.66 18.78 -1.48
CA PRO A 107 -16.68 17.53 -2.21
C PRO A 107 -17.13 17.75 -3.66
N GLN A 108 -16.30 17.34 -4.61
CA GLN A 108 -16.62 17.34 -6.04
C GLN A 108 -16.85 15.92 -6.54
N GLN A 109 -17.68 15.79 -7.56
CA GLN A 109 -17.89 14.52 -8.27
C GLN A 109 -17.24 14.61 -9.65
N GLY A 110 -16.68 13.50 -10.12
CA GLY A 110 -16.07 13.37 -11.43
C GLY A 110 -15.52 11.96 -11.66
N GLY A 111 -14.51 11.86 -12.53
CA GLY A 111 -13.88 10.59 -12.86
C GLY A 111 -12.41 10.80 -13.21
N GLY A 112 -11.96 10.10 -14.24
CA GLY A 112 -10.56 10.12 -14.64
C GLY A 112 -10.07 11.53 -15.01
N VAL A 113 -9.01 11.97 -14.34
CA VAL A 113 -8.28 13.20 -14.64
C VAL A 113 -6.86 12.82 -15.01
N ASN A 114 -6.38 13.30 -16.16
CA ASN A 114 -5.01 13.02 -16.57
C ASN A 114 -4.02 13.71 -15.63
N MET A 115 -3.18 12.91 -14.96
CA MET A 115 -2.11 13.39 -14.09
C MET A 115 -0.78 12.78 -14.51
N ASN A 116 0.28 13.57 -14.34
CA ASN A 116 1.64 13.05 -14.44
C ASN A 116 2.02 12.38 -13.13
N TYR A 117 2.77 11.29 -13.22
CA TYR A 117 3.27 10.58 -12.07
C TYR A 117 4.79 10.38 -12.14
N GLU A 118 5.39 10.30 -10.96
CA GLU A 118 6.79 9.96 -10.75
C GLU A 118 6.90 9.04 -9.53
N LEU A 119 7.59 7.92 -9.68
CA LEU A 119 7.97 7.06 -8.57
C LEU A 119 9.13 7.73 -7.83
N VAL A 120 8.91 8.06 -6.56
CA VAL A 120 9.86 8.85 -5.76
C VAL A 120 10.34 8.09 -4.53
N GLY A 121 11.38 8.62 -3.88
CA GLY A 121 11.89 8.07 -2.63
C GLY A 121 10.82 8.03 -1.52
N MET A 122 10.89 7.01 -0.68
CA MET A 122 9.95 6.80 0.42
C MET A 122 10.01 7.89 1.49
N ASP A 123 11.10 8.66 1.55
CA ASP A 123 11.23 9.86 2.37
C ASP A 123 10.16 10.92 2.05
N GLN A 124 9.68 10.98 0.80
CA GLN A 124 8.60 11.89 0.40
C GLN A 124 7.19 11.42 0.78
N CYS A 125 7.07 10.20 1.34
CA CYS A 125 5.84 9.66 1.91
C CYS A 125 5.95 9.45 3.43
N ALA A 126 6.98 10.03 4.09
CA ALA A 126 7.18 9.87 5.52
C ALA A 126 6.01 10.40 6.35
N ASP A 127 5.33 11.46 5.89
CA ASP A 127 4.10 12.01 6.50
C ASP A 127 2.94 11.01 6.47
N ILE A 128 2.84 10.20 5.41
CA ILE A 128 1.81 9.17 5.26
C ILE A 128 2.01 8.02 6.26
N LEU A 129 3.26 7.73 6.61
CA LEU A 129 3.65 6.67 7.55
C LEU A 129 3.70 7.16 9.01
N ALA A 130 3.62 8.47 9.23
CA ALA A 130 3.77 9.10 10.54
C ALA A 130 2.69 8.70 11.57
N PRO A 131 1.40 8.45 11.20
CA PRO A 131 0.40 7.97 12.16
C PRO A 131 0.78 6.64 12.83
N GLY A 132 1.63 5.85 12.20
CA GLY A 132 2.30 4.71 12.81
C GLY A 132 3.60 5.13 13.50
N ASN A 133 4.70 4.50 13.09
CA ASN A 133 6.04 4.74 13.62
C ASN A 133 7.05 5.06 12.49
N GLY A 134 6.55 5.56 11.35
CA GLY A 134 7.37 5.81 10.15
C GLY A 134 7.75 4.54 9.37
N ARG A 135 7.20 3.38 9.74
CA ARG A 135 7.38 2.09 9.06
C ARG A 135 6.04 1.63 8.50
N LEU A 136 6.09 0.78 7.49
CA LEU A 136 4.90 0.18 6.89
C LEU A 136 4.36 -0.91 7.83
N ALA A 137 3.30 -0.58 8.56
CA ALA A 137 2.61 -1.51 9.44
C ALA A 137 1.71 -2.46 8.64
N LEU A 138 1.93 -3.76 8.79
CA LEU A 138 1.24 -4.81 8.06
C LEU A 138 0.51 -5.78 9.00
N SER A 139 -0.61 -6.33 8.52
CA SER A 139 -1.34 -7.41 9.20
C SER A 139 -0.52 -8.71 9.20
N ALA A 140 -0.05 -9.14 10.37
CA ALA A 140 0.74 -10.36 10.52
C ALA A 140 0.03 -11.63 10.00
N ALA A 141 -1.30 -11.66 10.07
CA ALA A 141 -2.10 -12.78 9.61
C ALA A 141 -2.27 -12.82 8.08
N ASN A 142 -2.24 -11.66 7.42
CA ASN A 142 -2.68 -11.53 6.03
C ASN A 142 -1.65 -10.91 5.06
N SER A 143 -0.48 -10.49 5.55
CA SER A 143 0.55 -9.82 4.71
C SER A 143 1.80 -10.66 4.43
N MET A 144 1.88 -11.90 4.93
CA MET A 144 3.14 -12.66 4.98
C MET A 144 3.77 -12.89 3.59
N GLY A 145 2.98 -12.98 2.53
CA GLY A 145 3.49 -13.07 1.16
C GLY A 145 4.29 -11.84 0.73
N TYR A 146 3.75 -10.64 0.96
CA TYR A 146 4.46 -9.39 0.69
C TYR A 146 5.65 -9.21 1.65
N PHE A 147 5.45 -9.45 2.94
CA PHE A 147 6.50 -9.29 3.95
C PHE A 147 7.72 -10.17 3.67
N ALA A 148 7.51 -11.47 3.45
CA ALA A 148 8.60 -12.41 3.16
C ALA A 148 9.23 -12.13 1.79
N GLY A 149 8.41 -11.81 0.78
CA GLY A 149 8.87 -11.42 -0.55
C GLY A 149 9.83 -10.22 -0.48
N CYS A 150 9.43 -9.14 0.17
CA CYS A 150 10.28 -7.97 0.31
C CYS A 150 11.49 -8.21 1.21
N LYS A 151 11.36 -9.02 2.29
CA LYS A 151 12.53 -9.40 3.11
C LYS A 151 13.60 -10.16 2.34
N SER A 152 13.22 -10.93 1.31
CA SER A 152 14.18 -11.61 0.43
C SER A 152 14.96 -10.66 -0.47
N ASP A 153 14.39 -9.47 -0.76
CA ASP A 153 15.07 -8.36 -1.42
C ASP A 153 15.66 -7.39 -0.39
N GLY A 154 16.78 -7.78 0.23
CA GLY A 154 17.42 -7.02 1.30
C GLY A 154 17.86 -5.59 0.94
N GLY A 155 17.91 -5.25 -0.36
CA GLY A 155 18.21 -3.90 -0.85
C GLY A 155 16.99 -2.98 -0.92
N SER A 156 15.78 -3.52 -0.78
CA SER A 156 14.54 -2.73 -0.85
C SER A 156 14.30 -1.90 0.42
N TRP A 157 13.55 -0.80 0.28
CA TRP A 157 13.12 -0.01 1.43
C TRP A 157 12.23 -0.84 2.36
N ALA A 158 11.27 -1.58 1.81
CA ALA A 158 10.33 -2.38 2.58
C ALA A 158 11.05 -3.44 3.43
N ALA A 159 12.09 -4.12 2.90
CA ALA A 159 12.88 -5.10 3.65
C ALA A 159 13.37 -4.57 5.01
N ASN A 160 13.61 -3.26 5.12
CA ASN A 160 14.16 -2.63 6.31
C ASN A 160 13.13 -1.80 7.08
N ASN A 161 11.94 -1.57 6.53
CA ASN A 161 10.95 -0.59 7.04
C ASN A 161 9.52 -1.14 7.09
N MET A 162 9.36 -2.40 7.52
CA MET A 162 8.05 -3.02 7.77
C MET A 162 7.95 -3.54 9.20
N ASP A 163 6.75 -3.46 9.78
CA ASP A 163 6.39 -4.10 11.04
C ASP A 163 5.18 -5.00 10.85
N LEU A 164 5.11 -6.08 11.61
CA LEU A 164 3.96 -6.99 11.63
C LEU A 164 3.16 -6.72 12.91
N TYR A 165 1.86 -6.55 12.77
CA TYR A 165 0.93 -6.37 13.89
C TYR A 165 -0.12 -7.47 13.91
N ASN A 166 -0.59 -7.87 15.10
CA ASN A 166 -1.68 -8.83 15.26
C ASN A 166 -3.08 -8.21 14.99
N ILE A 167 -3.15 -7.28 14.04
CA ILE A 167 -4.40 -6.71 13.55
C ILE A 167 -4.81 -7.53 12.33
N LEU A 168 -6.05 -8.03 12.34
CA LEU A 168 -6.51 -9.03 11.38
C LEU A 168 -6.82 -8.41 10.01
N ASN A 169 -7.35 -7.19 9.93
CA ASN A 169 -7.76 -6.59 8.65
C ASN A 169 -7.22 -5.18 8.42
N PRO A 170 -7.08 -4.74 7.14
CA PRO A 170 -6.55 -3.42 6.78
C PRO A 170 -7.31 -2.24 7.39
N VAL A 171 -8.61 -2.37 7.60
CA VAL A 171 -9.46 -1.32 8.20
C VAL A 171 -9.48 -1.35 9.75
N CYS A 172 -8.65 -2.20 10.36
CA CYS A 172 -8.38 -2.27 11.79
C CYS A 172 -9.62 -2.44 12.70
N THR A 173 -10.60 -3.24 12.26
CA THR A 173 -11.80 -3.54 13.07
C THR A 173 -11.64 -4.80 13.91
N TRP A 174 -10.64 -5.63 13.62
CA TRP A 174 -10.43 -6.93 14.27
C TRP A 174 -8.97 -7.17 14.65
N GLY A 175 -8.73 -7.80 15.80
CA GLY A 175 -7.41 -8.23 16.27
C GLY A 175 -6.94 -7.46 17.50
N PHE A 176 -5.63 -7.38 17.67
CA PHE A 176 -4.94 -6.73 18.78
C PHE A 176 -3.86 -5.80 18.23
N ASP A 177 -3.78 -4.57 18.77
CA ASP A 177 -2.73 -3.61 18.41
C ASP A 177 -1.41 -3.94 19.13
N GLU A 178 -0.76 -5.01 18.67
CA GLU A 178 0.47 -5.53 19.23
C GLU A 178 1.44 -5.95 18.12
N VAL A 179 2.72 -5.69 18.34
CA VAL A 179 3.78 -6.06 17.39
C VAL A 179 4.09 -7.55 17.50
N CYS A 180 4.21 -8.19 16.35
CA CYS A 180 4.61 -9.59 16.23
C CYS A 180 6.06 -9.71 15.77
N SER A 181 6.68 -10.84 16.06
CA SER A 181 8.03 -11.18 15.60
C SER A 181 8.00 -12.41 14.69
N ILE A 182 8.96 -12.50 13.78
CA ILE A 182 9.15 -13.68 12.94
C ILE A 182 10.62 -13.83 12.57
N ASP A 183 11.10 -15.06 12.55
CA ASP A 183 12.43 -15.42 12.06
C ASP A 183 12.31 -16.29 10.81
N LEU A 184 12.27 -15.62 9.65
CA LEU A 184 12.22 -16.27 8.33
C LEU A 184 13.44 -17.17 8.07
N SER A 185 14.57 -16.94 8.74
CA SER A 185 15.79 -17.74 8.52
C SER A 185 15.68 -19.18 9.06
N THR A 186 14.78 -19.38 10.02
CA THR A 186 14.47 -20.71 10.60
C THR A 186 13.34 -21.43 9.86
N GLY A 187 12.83 -20.85 8.78
CA GLY A 187 11.70 -21.39 8.02
C GLY A 187 10.33 -21.09 8.63
N GLN A 188 10.23 -20.16 9.58
CA GLN A 188 8.93 -19.70 10.08
C GLN A 188 8.14 -19.01 8.95
N ASN A 189 6.85 -19.32 8.88
CA ASN A 189 5.90 -18.72 7.94
C ASN A 189 4.70 -18.05 8.63
N GLN A 190 4.65 -18.10 9.96
CA GLN A 190 3.66 -17.44 10.80
C GLN A 190 4.37 -16.63 11.88
N ALA A 191 3.92 -15.40 12.09
CA ALA A 191 4.48 -14.55 13.12
C ALA A 191 4.04 -15.00 14.52
N THR A 192 4.92 -14.81 15.50
CA THR A 192 4.61 -14.98 16.91
C THR A 192 4.15 -13.65 17.48
N CYS A 193 2.96 -13.62 18.08
CA CYS A 193 2.36 -12.44 18.68
C CYS A 193 2.02 -12.72 20.16
N PRO A 194 1.86 -11.70 21.01
CA PRO A 194 1.45 -11.90 22.41
C PRO A 194 0.10 -12.61 22.57
N HIS A 195 -0.88 -12.30 21.73
CA HIS A 195 -2.12 -13.06 21.60
C HIS A 195 -2.05 -14.04 20.42
N ILE A 196 -2.98 -15.01 20.37
CA ILE A 196 -3.09 -15.92 19.23
C ILE A 196 -3.25 -15.08 17.95
N LEU A 197 -2.43 -15.40 16.94
CA LEU A 197 -2.45 -14.73 15.65
C LEU A 197 -3.82 -14.88 14.98
N GLY A 198 -4.39 -13.76 14.52
CA GLY A 198 -5.60 -13.76 13.69
C GLY A 198 -6.91 -13.95 14.44
N LEU A 199 -6.94 -13.73 15.76
CA LEU A 199 -8.19 -13.69 16.52
C LEU A 199 -9.09 -12.53 16.09
N THR A 200 -10.39 -12.79 16.03
CA THR A 200 -11.44 -11.81 15.67
C THR A 200 -11.97 -11.03 16.89
N SER A 201 -11.06 -10.52 17.71
CA SER A 201 -11.41 -9.62 18.81
C SER A 201 -11.80 -8.25 18.24
N PRO A 202 -12.91 -7.62 18.66
CA PRO A 202 -13.23 -6.26 18.24
C PRO A 202 -12.09 -5.29 18.58
N LEU A 203 -11.68 -4.48 17.62
CA LEU A 203 -10.65 -3.46 17.76
C LEU A 203 -11.23 -2.08 17.44
N ASP A 204 -10.94 -1.10 18.30
CA ASP A 204 -11.43 0.27 18.15
C ASP A 204 -10.32 1.25 17.71
N LEU A 205 -9.70 0.94 16.57
CA LEU A 205 -8.78 1.82 15.88
C LEU A 205 -9.40 2.26 14.57
N PRO A 206 -10.20 3.34 14.55
CA PRO A 206 -11.04 3.67 13.42
C PRO A 206 -10.19 4.09 12.21
N VAL A 207 -10.54 3.53 11.06
CA VAL A 207 -10.14 4.02 9.75
C VAL A 207 -11.31 4.78 9.14
N TRP A 208 -11.04 5.96 8.60
CA TRP A 208 -12.07 6.82 8.04
C TRP A 208 -11.94 6.90 6.51
N ASN A 209 -13.09 6.80 5.87
CA ASN A 209 -13.31 7.01 4.45
C ASN A 209 -13.99 8.37 4.28
N VAL A 210 -13.64 9.12 3.24
CA VAL A 210 -14.41 10.29 2.83
C VAL A 210 -15.43 9.82 1.83
N GLN A 211 -16.71 9.77 2.21
CA GLN A 211 -17.78 9.29 1.34
C GLN A 211 -17.86 10.16 0.08
N TYR A 212 -17.86 9.49 -1.08
CA TYR A 212 -17.81 10.14 -2.37
C TYR A 212 -18.96 11.13 -2.58
N GLY A 213 -18.64 12.34 -3.05
CA GLY A 213 -19.61 13.39 -3.37
C GLY A 213 -20.29 14.06 -2.19
N THR A 214 -20.08 13.60 -0.95
CA THR A 214 -20.71 14.17 0.26
C THR A 214 -19.71 14.82 1.21
N GLY A 215 -18.43 14.42 1.16
CA GLY A 215 -17.40 14.90 2.08
C GLY A 215 -17.54 14.39 3.51
N GLN A 216 -18.52 13.52 3.77
CA GLN A 216 -18.77 12.97 5.11
C GLN A 216 -17.73 11.89 5.45
N LEU A 217 -17.21 11.93 6.67
CA LEU A 217 -16.39 10.85 7.20
C LEU A 217 -17.28 9.67 7.60
N VAL A 218 -17.03 8.53 6.98
CA VAL A 218 -17.70 7.26 7.31
C VAL A 218 -16.65 6.25 7.75
N ARG A 219 -17.00 5.43 8.75
CA ARG A 219 -16.07 4.40 9.25
C ARG A 219 -15.88 3.34 8.16
N ALA A 220 -14.64 2.98 7.87
CA ALA A 220 -14.32 1.84 7.03
C ALA A 220 -14.66 0.54 7.78
N LEU A 221 -15.28 -0.43 7.10
CA LEU A 221 -15.79 -1.68 7.66
C LEU A 221 -15.30 -2.88 6.85
#